data_AF-A0A2J8PGX2-F1
#
_entry.id   AF-A0A2J8PGX2-F1
#
_cell.length_a   1.000
_cell.length_b   1.000
_cell.length_c   1.000
_cell.angle_alpha   90.00
_cell.angle_beta   90.00
_cell.angle_gamma   90.00
#
_symmetry.space_group_name_H-M   'P 1'
#
loop_
_entity.id
_entity.type
_entity.pdbx_description
1 polymer ?
#
loop_
_entity_poly.entity_id
_entity_poly.type
_entity_poly.pdbx_seq_one_letter_code
_entity_poly.pdbx_strand_id
1 'polypeptide(L)'
;MSLRCGDAARNLGPRVFGRYFCSPVRPLSSLPDKKKELLQNGPDLQDFVSGDLADRSTWDEYKGNLKRQKGERLRLPPWLKTEIPMGKNYNKLKNTLRNLNLHTVCEEARCPNIGECWGGGEYATATATIMAGVQRPDDHSSLQPQTSGLKQSFCLSLPSSWDYRNPKILVECLTPDFRGDLKAIEKVALSGLDVYAHNVETVPELQSKVRDPRANFDQSLRVLKHAKKVQPDVISKTSIMLGLGENDEQVYATMKALREADVDCLTLGQYMQPTRRHLKVEEYITPEKFKYWEKVGNELGFHYTASGPLVRSSYKAGEFFL
;
A
#
# COMPACT_ATOMS: atom_id res chain seq x y z
N MET A 1 38.47 12.68 37.34
CA MET A 1 38.70 13.68 38.39
C MET A 1 37.34 13.95 39.04
N SER A 2 37.21 13.53 40.29
CA SER A 2 36.00 13.60 41.12
C SER A 2 35.82 15.01 41.71
N LEU A 3 34.61 15.32 42.18
CA LEU A 3 34.17 16.30 43.22
C LEU A 3 32.80 16.90 42.80
N ARG A 4 31.80 17.18 43.62
CA ARG A 4 31.28 16.81 44.96
C ARG A 4 30.13 17.80 45.24
N CYS A 5 29.23 17.43 46.15
CA CYS A 5 28.01 18.13 46.57
C CYS A 5 28.14 19.61 47.00
N GLY A 6 26.99 20.29 46.96
CA GLY A 6 26.65 21.42 47.83
C GLY A 6 25.16 21.43 48.16
N ASP A 7 24.81 21.02 49.36
CA ASP A 7 23.48 21.13 49.98
C ASP A 7 23.16 22.59 50.35
N ALA A 8 21.89 22.98 50.21
CA ALA A 8 21.32 24.12 50.92
C ALA A 8 19.85 23.82 51.29
N ALA A 9 19.66 23.38 52.52
CA ALA A 9 18.36 23.29 53.18
C ALA A 9 17.95 24.65 53.77
N ARG A 10 16.67 25.02 53.68
CA ARG A 10 15.95 25.84 54.68
C ARG A 10 14.42 25.79 54.52
N ASN A 11 13.82 24.99 55.40
CA ASN A 11 12.59 25.17 56.20
C ASN A 11 11.40 26.02 55.70
N LEU A 12 10.21 25.39 55.64
CA LEU A 12 8.92 25.98 56.07
C LEU A 12 7.92 24.88 56.53
N GLY A 13 7.53 24.94 57.81
CA GLY A 13 6.14 24.80 58.31
C GLY A 13 5.49 23.40 58.49
N PRO A 14 4.61 23.19 59.50
CA PRO A 14 4.27 21.86 60.01
C PRO A 14 2.83 21.36 59.72
N ARG A 15 2.69 20.03 59.79
CA ARG A 15 1.48 19.20 60.07
C ARG A 15 0.35 19.12 59.03
N VAL A 16 0.26 17.97 58.35
CA VAL A 16 -0.95 17.12 58.34
C VAL A 16 -0.52 15.66 58.38
N PHE A 17 -0.95 14.93 59.41
CA PHE A 17 -0.79 13.47 59.56
C PHE A 17 -1.67 12.76 58.52
N GLY A 18 -1.05 12.23 57.46
CA GLY A 18 -1.69 11.35 56.48
C GLY A 18 -1.15 9.93 56.63
N ARG A 19 -2.01 8.99 57.00
CA ARG A 19 -1.73 7.56 57.17
C ARG A 19 -1.11 6.96 55.90
N TYR A 20 0.17 6.61 55.91
CA TYR A 20 0.73 5.68 54.94
C TYR A 20 0.31 4.27 55.32
N PHE A 21 -0.82 3.81 54.78
CA PHE A 21 -1.11 2.39 54.72
C PHE A 21 -0.08 1.72 53.82
N CYS A 22 0.67 0.79 54.40
CA CYS A 22 1.51 -0.16 53.69
C CYS A 22 0.60 -0.94 52.71
N SER A 23 0.78 -0.74 51.40
CA SER A 23 0.07 -1.53 50.40
C SER A 23 0.57 -2.98 50.46
N PRO A 24 -0.32 -3.98 50.52
CA PRO A 24 0.10 -5.37 50.48
C PRO A 24 0.75 -5.68 49.13
N VAL A 25 1.85 -6.42 49.20
CA VAL A 25 2.54 -7.03 48.06
C VAL A 25 1.50 -7.67 47.13
N ARG A 26 1.43 -7.23 45.87
CA ARG A 26 0.55 -7.84 44.86
C ARG A 26 1.00 -9.30 44.66
N PRO A 27 0.08 -10.28 44.73
CA PRO A 27 0.43 -11.65 44.46
C PRO A 27 0.85 -11.83 42.99
N LEU A 28 1.82 -12.71 42.80
CA LEU A 28 2.35 -13.19 41.54
C LEU A 28 1.20 -13.66 40.62
N SER A 29 1.17 -13.10 39.41
CA SER A 29 0.31 -13.43 38.26
C SER A 29 -0.90 -14.36 38.48
N SER A 30 -2.10 -13.79 38.54
CA SER A 30 -3.39 -14.50 38.54
C SER A 30 -3.82 -15.01 37.15
N LEU A 31 -2.89 -15.60 36.39
CA LEU A 31 -3.23 -16.22 35.11
C LEU A 31 -4.01 -17.53 35.38
N PRO A 32 -5.21 -17.71 34.80
CA PRO A 32 -5.95 -18.97 34.89
C PRO A 32 -5.09 -20.13 34.37
N ASP A 33 -5.15 -21.30 35.01
CA ASP A 33 -4.23 -22.41 34.72
C ASP A 33 -4.29 -22.88 33.25
N LYS A 34 -5.47 -22.77 32.63
CA LYS A 34 -5.67 -23.02 31.20
C LYS A 34 -4.85 -22.11 30.28
N LYS A 35 -4.59 -20.86 30.70
CA LYS A 35 -3.70 -19.93 29.98
C LYS A 35 -2.23 -20.19 30.27
N LYS A 36 -1.89 -20.75 31.44
CA LYS A 36 -0.51 -21.16 31.76
C LYS A 36 -0.11 -22.39 30.95
N GLU A 37 -0.98 -23.38 30.81
CA GLU A 37 -0.76 -24.54 29.92
C GLU A 37 -0.59 -24.12 28.46
N LEU A 38 -1.43 -23.18 27.96
CA LEU A 38 -1.29 -22.63 26.60
C LEU A 38 0.03 -21.88 26.36
N LEU A 39 0.60 -21.28 27.41
CA LEU A 39 1.90 -20.58 27.33
C LEU A 39 3.09 -21.55 27.46
N GLN A 40 2.93 -22.63 28.21
CA GLN A 40 3.93 -23.68 28.35
C GLN A 40 4.02 -24.59 27.11
N ASN A 41 2.91 -24.78 26.41
CA ASN A 41 2.82 -25.54 25.16
C ASN A 41 2.86 -24.63 23.91
N GLY A 42 3.24 -23.36 24.06
CA GLY A 42 3.46 -22.47 22.94
C GLY A 42 4.75 -22.83 22.19
N PRO A 43 4.87 -22.47 20.90
CA PRO A 43 6.08 -22.74 20.11
C PRO A 43 7.29 -22.09 20.78
N ASP A 44 8.40 -22.83 20.85
CA ASP A 44 9.64 -22.37 21.45
C ASP A 44 10.34 -21.37 20.50
N LEU A 45 11.32 -20.65 21.03
CA LEU A 45 12.15 -19.73 20.26
C LEU A 45 12.80 -20.42 19.05
N GLN A 46 13.12 -21.72 19.17
CA GLN A 46 13.66 -22.52 18.07
C GLN A 46 12.65 -22.73 16.93
N ASP A 47 11.36 -22.92 17.23
CA ASP A 47 10.29 -23.02 16.21
C ASP A 47 10.10 -21.69 15.45
N PHE A 48 10.47 -20.58 16.09
CA PHE A 48 10.43 -19.25 15.47
C PHE A 48 11.67 -18.96 14.61
N VAL A 49 12.80 -19.59 14.94
CA VAL A 49 14.09 -19.42 14.23
C VAL A 49 14.23 -20.42 13.08
N SER A 50 13.62 -21.60 13.18
CA SER A 50 13.65 -22.64 12.12
C SER A 50 12.88 -22.26 10.86
N GLY A 51 12.00 -21.26 10.93
CA GLY A 51 11.26 -20.77 9.76
C GLY A 51 10.10 -21.67 9.32
N ASP A 52 9.73 -22.70 10.10
CA ASP A 52 8.60 -23.60 9.83
C ASP A 52 7.22 -22.94 10.06
N LEU A 53 7.15 -21.62 10.02
CA LEU A 53 5.90 -20.88 10.08
C LEU A 53 5.39 -20.59 8.67
N ALA A 54 4.66 -21.59 8.15
CA ALA A 54 3.61 -21.55 7.13
C ALA A 54 3.87 -22.57 6.03
N ASP A 55 3.52 -23.81 6.32
CA ASP A 55 3.12 -24.71 5.24
C ASP A 55 1.97 -24.04 4.47
N ARG A 56 2.20 -23.74 3.19
CA ARG A 56 1.25 -23.12 2.26
C ARG A 56 0.00 -24.00 2.03
N SER A 57 -0.04 -25.20 2.62
CA SER A 57 -1.17 -26.14 2.60
C SER A 57 -2.32 -25.77 3.55
N THR A 58 -2.16 -24.79 4.44
CA THR A 58 -3.12 -24.50 5.53
C THR A 58 -4.06 -23.30 5.27
N TRP A 59 -4.48 -23.08 4.01
CA TRP A 59 -5.51 -22.05 3.71
C TRP A 59 -6.93 -22.51 4.06
N ASP A 60 -7.22 -23.80 3.87
CA ASP A 60 -8.57 -24.38 3.98
C ASP A 60 -9.16 -24.34 5.41
N GLU A 61 -8.31 -24.12 6.41
CA GLU A 61 -8.70 -24.15 7.84
C GLU A 61 -8.86 -22.75 8.47
N TYR A 62 -8.86 -21.66 7.68
CA TYR A 62 -9.04 -20.33 8.26
C TYR A 62 -10.46 -20.13 8.84
N LYS A 63 -10.60 -20.29 10.17
CA LYS A 63 -11.86 -20.15 10.91
C LYS A 63 -12.25 -18.69 11.25
N GLY A 64 -11.55 -17.69 10.71
CA GLY A 64 -11.83 -16.29 11.02
C GLY A 64 -12.94 -15.71 10.14
N ASN A 65 -13.67 -14.73 10.65
CA ASN A 65 -14.63 -13.98 9.85
C ASN A 65 -13.90 -13.25 8.70
N LEU A 66 -14.43 -13.36 7.49
CA LEU A 66 -13.93 -12.63 6.31
C LEU A 66 -14.64 -11.30 6.12
N LYS A 67 -15.93 -11.23 6.47
CA LYS A 67 -16.74 -10.01 6.41
C LYS A 67 -16.84 -9.35 7.77
N ARG A 68 -16.67 -8.04 7.80
CA ARG A 68 -16.69 -7.23 9.03
C ARG A 68 -18.11 -7.13 9.57
N GLN A 69 -18.27 -7.42 10.85
CA GLN A 69 -19.48 -7.09 11.61
C GLN A 69 -19.31 -5.74 12.32
N LYS A 70 -20.42 -5.02 12.55
CA LYS A 70 -20.39 -3.69 13.16
C LYS A 70 -19.78 -3.76 14.57
N GLY A 71 -18.70 -3.00 14.78
CA GLY A 71 -17.99 -2.96 16.07
C GLY A 71 -16.84 -3.97 16.19
N GLU A 72 -16.72 -4.92 15.26
CA GLU A 72 -15.65 -5.91 15.27
C GLU A 72 -14.47 -5.53 14.37
N ARG A 73 -13.29 -6.01 14.73
CA ARG A 73 -12.09 -5.91 13.90
C ARG A 73 -11.78 -7.27 13.30
N LEU A 74 -11.66 -7.30 11.96
CA LEU A 74 -11.21 -8.49 11.27
C LEU A 74 -9.75 -8.82 11.61
N ARG A 75 -9.49 -10.09 11.92
CA ARG A 75 -8.14 -10.62 12.07
C ARG A 75 -7.52 -10.76 10.68
N LEU A 76 -6.25 -10.41 10.53
CA LEU A 76 -5.55 -10.57 9.26
C LEU A 76 -5.44 -12.06 8.90
N PRO A 77 -6.00 -12.51 7.76
CA PRO A 77 -5.88 -13.87 7.31
C PRO A 77 -4.43 -14.24 6.98
N PRO A 78 -4.08 -15.54 6.98
CA PRO A 78 -2.72 -15.96 6.75
C PRO A 78 -2.19 -15.55 5.36
N TRP A 79 -3.03 -15.49 4.32
CA TRP A 79 -2.58 -15.23 2.93
C TRP A 79 -2.22 -13.77 2.65
N LEU A 80 -2.47 -12.90 3.63
CA LEU A 80 -2.08 -11.50 3.59
C LEU A 80 -0.86 -11.21 4.48
N LYS A 81 -0.28 -12.25 5.09
CA LYS A 81 0.98 -12.13 5.81
C LYS A 81 2.14 -12.28 4.84
N THR A 82 3.18 -11.49 5.04
CA THR A 82 4.40 -11.55 4.24
C THR A 82 5.61 -11.74 5.12
N GLU A 83 6.67 -12.28 4.52
CA GLU A 83 7.98 -12.38 5.15
C GLU A 83 8.65 -11.02 5.24
N ILE A 84 9.63 -10.93 6.14
CA ILE A 84 10.41 -9.71 6.32
C ILE A 84 11.40 -9.61 5.15
N PRO A 85 11.48 -8.47 4.45
CA PRO A 85 12.36 -8.34 3.31
C PRO A 85 13.83 -8.47 3.73
N MET A 86 14.50 -9.51 3.24
CA MET A 86 15.93 -9.75 3.42
C MET A 86 16.59 -10.03 2.08
N GLY A 87 17.81 -9.53 1.85
CA GLY A 87 18.57 -9.84 0.63
C GLY A 87 19.60 -8.79 0.22
N LYS A 88 20.64 -9.23 -0.50
CA LYS A 88 21.73 -8.34 -0.98
C LYS A 88 21.22 -7.28 -1.97
N ASN A 89 20.36 -7.66 -2.92
CA ASN A 89 19.78 -6.73 -3.90
C ASN A 89 18.88 -5.68 -3.27
N TYR A 90 17.98 -6.09 -2.37
CA TYR A 90 17.13 -5.17 -1.60
C TYR A 90 17.98 -4.14 -0.84
N ASN A 91 19.01 -4.58 -0.11
CA ASN A 91 19.90 -3.68 0.63
C ASN A 91 20.68 -2.74 -0.30
N LYS A 92 21.14 -3.23 -1.46
CA LYS A 92 21.80 -2.41 -2.46
C LYS A 92 20.88 -1.29 -2.96
N LEU A 93 19.68 -1.63 -3.41
CA LEU A 93 18.72 -0.65 -3.95
C LEU A 93 18.29 0.36 -2.88
N LYS A 94 18.03 -0.12 -1.66
CA LYS A 94 17.72 0.71 -0.50
C LYS A 94 18.80 1.76 -0.22
N ASN A 95 20.07 1.33 -0.21
CA ASN A 95 21.18 2.25 0.02
C ASN A 95 21.34 3.25 -1.13
N THR A 96 21.17 2.80 -2.38
CA THR A 96 21.20 3.69 -3.55
C THR A 96 20.13 4.78 -3.46
N LEU A 97 18.87 4.40 -3.19
CA LEU A 97 17.75 5.35 -3.09
C LEU A 97 17.99 6.40 -1.99
N ARG A 98 18.49 5.96 -0.82
CA ARG A 98 18.85 6.87 0.29
C ARG A 98 20.00 7.80 -0.06
N ASN A 99 21.04 7.30 -0.71
CA ASN A 99 22.19 8.11 -1.12
C ASN A 99 21.80 9.16 -2.18
N LEU A 100 20.83 8.84 -3.03
CA LEU A 100 20.25 9.77 -4.00
C LEU A 100 19.17 10.68 -3.41
N ASN A 101 18.88 10.54 -2.11
CA ASN A 101 17.83 11.28 -1.40
C ASN A 101 16.45 11.18 -2.09
N LEU A 102 16.14 9.99 -2.61
CA LEU A 102 14.88 9.69 -3.30
C LEU A 102 13.89 9.04 -2.35
N HIS A 103 12.65 9.51 -2.38
CA HIS A 103 11.56 8.93 -1.61
C HIS A 103 10.76 7.95 -2.46
N THR A 104 10.35 6.82 -1.88
CA THR A 104 9.58 5.80 -2.59
C THR A 104 8.24 5.53 -1.92
N VAL A 105 7.22 5.25 -2.73
CA VAL A 105 5.91 4.80 -2.21
C VAL A 105 6.07 3.47 -1.48
N CYS A 106 7.02 2.63 -1.91
CA CYS A 106 7.31 1.34 -1.32
C CYS A 106 7.66 1.45 0.18
N GLU A 107 8.49 2.42 0.56
CA GLU A 107 8.87 2.64 1.96
C GLU A 107 7.78 3.41 2.73
N GLU A 108 7.23 4.48 2.16
CA GLU A 108 6.22 5.32 2.84
C GLU A 108 4.92 4.57 3.14
N ALA A 109 4.48 3.72 2.22
CA ALA A 109 3.26 2.91 2.37
C ALA A 109 3.51 1.58 3.09
N ARG A 110 4.76 1.28 3.49
CA ARG A 110 5.17 -0.02 4.08
C ARG A 110 4.70 -1.19 3.22
N CYS A 111 5.05 -1.15 1.94
CA CYS A 111 4.58 -2.13 0.96
C CYS A 111 5.01 -3.55 1.35
N PRO A 112 4.07 -4.52 1.41
CA PRO A 112 4.40 -5.91 1.72
C PRO A 112 5.32 -6.57 0.67
N ASN A 113 5.31 -6.07 -0.57
CA ASN A 113 6.04 -6.67 -1.69
C ASN A 113 7.41 -6.04 -1.92
N ILE A 114 7.87 -5.14 -1.04
CA ILE A 114 9.11 -4.37 -1.26
C ILE A 114 10.33 -5.28 -1.42
N GLY A 115 10.39 -6.39 -0.68
CA GLY A 115 11.49 -7.35 -0.76
C GLY A 115 11.59 -8.02 -2.13
N GLU A 116 10.45 -8.48 -2.65
CA GLU A 116 10.36 -9.14 -3.96
C GLU A 116 10.62 -8.15 -5.10
N CYS A 117 9.95 -6.99 -5.07
CA CYS A 117 10.08 -5.97 -6.12
C CYS A 117 11.50 -5.41 -6.22
N TRP A 118 12.19 -5.17 -5.09
CA TRP A 118 13.56 -4.64 -5.09
C TRP A 118 14.61 -5.75 -5.19
N GLY A 119 14.25 -6.98 -4.84
CA GLY A 119 15.09 -8.16 -4.99
C GLY A 119 15.29 -8.57 -6.45
N GLY A 120 14.34 -8.20 -7.32
CA GLY A 120 14.33 -8.49 -8.75
C GLY A 120 13.40 -9.66 -9.14
N GLY A 121 12.61 -10.19 -8.20
CA GLY A 121 11.72 -11.32 -8.48
C GLY A 121 12.42 -12.54 -9.09
N GLU A 122 11.67 -13.31 -9.87
CA GLU A 122 12.14 -14.50 -10.61
C GLU A 122 12.95 -14.14 -11.85
N TYR A 123 12.68 -12.97 -12.45
CA TYR A 123 13.26 -12.53 -13.73
C TYR A 123 14.40 -11.50 -13.60
N ALA A 124 14.89 -11.27 -12.38
CA ALA A 124 15.90 -10.26 -12.03
C ALA A 124 15.52 -8.80 -12.35
N THR A 125 14.26 -8.50 -12.66
CA THR A 125 13.75 -7.15 -12.93
C THR A 125 13.35 -6.46 -11.63
N ALA A 126 14.12 -5.44 -11.22
CA ALA A 126 13.80 -4.65 -10.03
C ALA A 126 12.80 -3.53 -10.36
N THR A 127 11.73 -3.41 -9.57
CA THR A 127 10.74 -2.32 -9.70
C THR A 127 10.79 -1.41 -8.48
N ALA A 128 10.99 -0.10 -8.70
CA ALA A 128 10.91 0.91 -7.65
C ALA A 128 10.03 2.08 -8.09
N THR A 129 9.01 2.40 -7.28
CA THR A 129 8.16 3.57 -7.52
C THR A 129 8.73 4.77 -6.78
N ILE A 130 9.35 5.69 -7.53
CA ILE A 130 9.92 6.92 -7.00
C ILE A 130 8.84 8.01 -6.97
N MET A 131 8.74 8.70 -5.85
CA MET A 131 7.85 9.86 -5.72
C MET A 131 8.59 11.09 -6.26
N ALA A 132 8.16 11.58 -7.41
CA ALA A 132 8.56 12.91 -7.86
C ALA A 132 7.75 13.97 -7.10
N GLY A 133 8.35 15.13 -6.82
CA GLY A 133 7.61 16.30 -6.37
C GLY A 133 7.09 17.07 -7.57
N VAL A 134 5.87 17.63 -7.47
CA VAL A 134 5.37 18.61 -8.45
C VAL A 134 5.36 19.96 -7.79
N GLN A 135 6.18 20.88 -8.30
CA GLN A 135 6.11 22.28 -7.94
C GLN A 135 5.19 22.96 -8.94
N ARG A 136 4.01 23.42 -8.46
CA ARG A 136 3.11 24.22 -9.30
C ARG A 136 3.73 25.62 -9.48
N PRO A 137 3.63 26.24 -10.67
CA PRO A 137 4.18 27.57 -10.91
C PRO A 137 3.63 28.65 -9.95
N ASP A 138 2.43 28.43 -9.39
CA ASP A 138 1.69 29.47 -8.66
C ASP A 138 1.76 29.33 -7.12
N ASP A 139 2.49 28.35 -6.58
CA ASP A 139 2.48 28.02 -5.15
C ASP A 139 3.75 28.55 -4.45
N HIS A 140 3.73 29.83 -4.05
CA HIS A 140 4.74 30.42 -3.17
C HIS A 140 4.55 30.07 -1.68
N SER A 141 3.61 29.17 -1.36
CA SER A 141 3.37 28.76 0.01
C SER A 141 4.06 27.45 0.34
N SER A 142 4.87 27.50 1.41
CA SER A 142 5.55 26.39 2.06
C SER A 142 4.85 25.04 1.95
N LEU A 143 5.61 24.00 1.56
CA LEU A 143 5.30 22.58 1.74
C LEU A 143 4.67 22.33 3.12
N GLN A 144 3.35 22.33 3.22
CA GLN A 144 2.64 21.87 4.40
C GLN A 144 2.10 20.46 4.15
N PRO A 145 2.36 19.50 5.06
CA PRO A 145 1.81 18.16 4.97
C PRO A 145 0.31 18.22 5.31
N GLN A 146 -0.54 18.22 4.28
CA GLN A 146 -1.99 18.13 4.46
C GLN A 146 -2.39 16.70 4.84
N THR A 147 -3.19 16.61 5.89
CA THR A 147 -3.64 15.42 6.58
C THR A 147 -4.81 14.70 5.88
N SER A 148 -4.93 13.38 6.15
CA SER A 148 -6.12 12.51 6.02
C SER A 148 -6.63 12.09 4.63
N GLY A 149 -5.74 11.83 3.67
CA GLY A 149 -6.04 11.03 2.47
C GLY A 149 -4.89 10.06 2.18
N LEU A 150 -5.16 8.97 1.46
CA LEU A 150 -4.11 8.14 0.85
C LEU A 150 -3.15 9.10 0.11
N LYS A 151 -1.90 9.20 0.58
CA LYS A 151 -0.89 10.07 -0.02
C LYS A 151 -0.60 9.56 -1.44
N GLN A 152 -1.21 10.16 -2.45
CA GLN A 152 -0.83 9.98 -3.84
C GLN A 152 0.23 11.04 -4.19
N SER A 153 1.33 10.58 -4.79
CA SER A 153 2.45 11.42 -5.21
C SER A 153 2.28 11.76 -6.69
N PHE A 154 2.69 12.97 -7.06
CA PHE A 154 2.39 13.61 -8.34
C PHE A 154 3.66 13.63 -9.21
N CYS A 155 3.56 13.49 -10.54
CA CYS A 155 4.70 13.70 -11.44
C CYS A 155 4.32 14.67 -12.56
N LEU A 156 5.03 15.79 -12.69
CA LEU A 156 4.90 16.75 -13.80
C LEU A 156 6.23 17.40 -14.23
N SER A 157 7.36 16.94 -13.70
CA SER A 157 8.68 17.25 -14.25
C SER A 157 9.61 16.07 -14.01
N LEU A 158 9.70 15.19 -14.99
CA LEU A 158 10.80 14.22 -15.05
C LEU A 158 12.10 15.04 -15.19
N PRO A 159 13.12 14.82 -14.34
CA PRO A 159 14.35 15.60 -14.40
C PRO A 159 14.96 15.47 -15.80
N SER A 160 15.28 16.59 -16.44
CA SER A 160 16.04 16.63 -17.70
C SER A 160 17.43 15.99 -17.59
N SER A 161 17.88 15.72 -16.36
CA SER A 161 19.11 15.00 -16.04
C SER A 161 18.95 13.49 -15.94
N TRP A 162 17.72 12.94 -15.93
CA TRP A 162 17.54 11.50 -15.95
C TRP A 162 17.78 11.00 -17.36
N ASP A 163 18.85 10.24 -17.49
CA ASP A 163 19.28 9.78 -18.77
C ASP A 163 18.40 8.63 -19.26
N TYR A 164 17.43 8.93 -20.13
CA TYR A 164 16.68 7.94 -20.90
C TYR A 164 17.56 7.10 -21.85
N ARG A 165 18.89 7.31 -21.90
CA ARG A 165 19.83 6.58 -22.78
C ARG A 165 20.01 5.10 -22.44
N ASN A 166 19.33 4.52 -21.44
CA ASN A 166 19.30 3.07 -21.27
C ASN A 166 18.00 2.49 -21.84
N PRO A 167 18.00 1.96 -23.08
CA PRO A 167 16.80 1.42 -23.73
C PRO A 167 16.24 0.17 -23.03
N LYS A 168 16.87 -0.30 -21.95
CA LYS A 168 16.41 -1.45 -21.15
C LYS A 168 15.52 -1.05 -19.97
N ILE A 169 15.35 0.24 -19.68
CA ILE A 169 14.54 0.70 -18.55
C ILE A 169 13.17 1.11 -19.07
N LEU A 170 12.14 0.39 -18.60
CA LEU A 170 10.75 0.74 -18.83
C LEU A 170 10.29 1.77 -17.78
N VAL A 171 9.52 2.76 -18.20
CA VAL A 171 9.01 3.87 -17.39
C VAL A 171 7.48 3.82 -17.34
N GLU A 172 6.95 3.41 -16.19
CA GLU A 172 5.53 3.57 -15.83
C GLU A 172 5.34 4.87 -15.03
N CYS A 173 4.40 5.71 -15.44
CA CYS A 173 4.03 6.92 -14.70
C CYS A 173 2.62 6.79 -14.11
N LEU A 174 2.52 6.64 -12.79
CA LEU A 174 1.25 6.72 -12.07
C LEU A 174 0.88 8.18 -11.80
N THR A 175 -0.21 8.62 -12.44
CA THR A 175 -0.64 10.01 -12.46
C THR A 175 -1.85 10.27 -11.55
N PRO A 176 -1.96 11.49 -10.99
CA PRO A 176 -3.22 11.98 -10.45
C PRO A 176 -4.24 12.21 -11.57
N ASP A 177 -5.45 12.64 -11.23
CA ASP A 177 -6.46 13.02 -12.22
C ASP A 177 -6.25 14.42 -12.82
N PHE A 178 -5.25 15.17 -12.34
CA PHE A 178 -4.98 16.58 -12.66
C PHE A 178 -6.23 17.48 -12.57
N ARG A 179 -7.23 17.11 -11.75
CA ARG A 179 -8.55 17.76 -11.72
C ARG A 179 -9.20 17.89 -13.10
N GLY A 180 -8.91 16.95 -14.00
CA GLY A 180 -9.41 16.97 -15.38
C GLY A 180 -8.68 17.93 -16.32
N ASP A 181 -7.51 18.47 -15.97
CA ASP A 181 -6.70 19.27 -16.90
C ASP A 181 -6.14 18.39 -18.02
N LEU A 182 -6.81 18.47 -19.18
CA LEU A 182 -6.45 17.71 -20.38
C LEU A 182 -5.05 18.05 -20.90
N LYS A 183 -4.57 19.29 -20.75
CA LYS A 183 -3.22 19.68 -21.20
C LYS A 183 -2.15 19.02 -20.35
N ALA A 184 -2.38 18.91 -19.04
CA ALA A 184 -1.48 18.20 -18.14
C ALA A 184 -1.42 16.70 -18.49
N ILE A 185 -2.58 16.10 -18.80
CA ILE A 185 -2.68 14.69 -19.22
C ILE A 185 -1.91 14.48 -20.53
N GLU A 186 -2.15 15.31 -21.54
CA GLU A 186 -1.48 15.28 -22.85
C GLU A 186 0.03 15.39 -22.71
N LYS A 187 0.51 16.35 -21.90
CA LYS A 187 1.94 16.54 -21.66
C LYS A 187 2.62 15.29 -21.11
N VAL A 188 1.95 14.57 -20.20
CA VAL A 188 2.49 13.32 -19.64
C VAL A 188 2.39 12.18 -20.65
N ALA A 189 1.24 12.01 -21.32
CA ALA A 189 1.05 10.96 -22.31
C ALA A 189 2.06 11.04 -23.47
N LEU A 190 2.45 12.25 -23.86
CA LEU A 190 3.43 12.50 -24.93
C LEU A 190 4.90 12.54 -24.44
N SER A 191 5.17 12.25 -23.16
CA SER A 191 6.53 12.36 -22.62
C SER A 191 7.47 11.22 -23.01
N GLY A 192 7.01 10.23 -23.79
CA GLY A 192 7.78 9.04 -24.15
C GLY A 192 7.87 7.98 -23.05
N LEU A 193 6.87 7.93 -22.15
CA LEU A 193 6.72 6.86 -21.16
C LEU A 193 6.16 5.59 -21.81
N ASP A 194 6.49 4.42 -21.26
CA ASP A 194 6.00 3.13 -21.75
C ASP A 194 4.57 2.83 -21.26
N VAL A 195 4.26 3.20 -20.02
CA VAL A 195 2.96 2.90 -19.39
C VAL A 195 2.37 4.11 -18.67
N TYR A 196 1.21 4.56 -19.15
CA TYR A 196 0.41 5.62 -18.52
C TYR A 196 -0.54 5.00 -17.50
N ALA A 197 -0.29 5.20 -16.20
CA ALA A 197 -1.13 4.66 -15.15
C ALA A 197 -1.99 5.75 -14.49
N HIS A 198 -3.27 5.47 -14.25
CA HIS A 198 -4.15 6.27 -13.41
C HIS A 198 -5.17 5.37 -12.71
N ASN A 199 -5.17 5.38 -11.38
CA ASN A 199 -6.00 4.47 -10.60
C ASN A 199 -7.41 5.03 -10.35
N VAL A 200 -8.42 4.23 -10.71
CA VAL A 200 -9.81 4.48 -10.30
C VAL A 200 -10.07 4.13 -8.83
N GLU A 201 -9.21 3.30 -8.23
CA GLU A 201 -9.15 2.86 -6.84
C GLU A 201 -10.33 1.99 -6.36
N THR A 202 -11.57 2.29 -6.74
CA THR A 202 -12.76 1.54 -6.31
C THR A 202 -13.93 1.73 -7.30
N VAL A 203 -15.05 1.05 -7.04
CA VAL A 203 -16.29 1.14 -7.84
C VAL A 203 -16.94 2.53 -7.72
N PRO A 204 -17.73 2.99 -8.71
CA PRO A 204 -18.35 4.32 -8.72
C PRO A 204 -19.08 4.69 -7.42
N GLU A 205 -19.78 3.74 -6.81
CA GLU A 205 -20.62 3.91 -5.63
C GLU A 205 -19.82 4.22 -4.37
N LEU A 206 -18.55 3.82 -4.33
CA LEU A 206 -17.67 3.99 -3.17
C LEU A 206 -16.67 5.15 -3.31
N GLN A 207 -16.65 5.83 -4.46
CA GLN A 207 -15.68 6.89 -4.76
C GLN A 207 -15.62 7.97 -3.67
N SER A 208 -16.77 8.50 -3.24
CA SER A 208 -16.85 9.58 -2.23
C SER A 208 -16.42 9.16 -0.83
N LYS A 209 -16.52 7.86 -0.50
CA LYS A 209 -16.07 7.30 0.77
C LYS A 209 -14.57 7.02 0.75
N VAL A 210 -14.04 6.60 -0.39
CA VAL A 210 -12.67 6.06 -0.54
C VAL A 210 -11.65 7.11 -0.96
N ARG A 211 -12.02 8.02 -1.86
CA ARG A 211 -11.11 8.97 -2.49
C ARG A 211 -11.40 10.39 -2.00
N ASP A 212 -10.48 11.29 -2.35
CA ASP A 212 -10.68 12.72 -2.17
C ASP A 212 -12.00 13.16 -2.82
N PRO A 213 -12.84 13.99 -2.18
CA PRO A 213 -14.14 14.41 -2.73
C PRO A 213 -14.06 15.11 -4.09
N ARG A 214 -12.88 15.59 -4.50
CA ARG A 214 -12.65 16.22 -5.82
C ARG A 214 -12.39 15.20 -6.91
N ALA A 215 -12.11 13.94 -6.56
CA ALA A 215 -11.94 12.84 -7.49
C ALA A 215 -13.27 12.09 -7.68
N ASN A 216 -13.53 11.64 -8.90
CA ASN A 216 -14.69 10.81 -9.21
C ASN A 216 -14.37 9.85 -10.36
N PHE A 217 -15.19 8.81 -10.51
CA PHE A 217 -14.97 7.75 -11.48
C PHE A 217 -14.97 8.28 -12.91
N ASP A 218 -15.93 9.12 -13.29
CA ASP A 218 -16.05 9.64 -14.66
C ASP A 218 -14.84 10.50 -15.05
N GLN A 219 -14.32 11.30 -14.11
CA GLN A 219 -13.10 12.08 -14.32
C GLN A 219 -11.90 11.17 -14.53
N SER A 220 -11.74 10.13 -13.71
CA SER A 220 -10.67 9.14 -13.89
C SER A 220 -10.79 8.40 -15.22
N LEU A 221 -12.01 8.08 -15.66
CA LEU A 221 -12.24 7.45 -16.95
C LEU A 221 -11.90 8.40 -18.10
N ARG A 222 -12.23 9.70 -17.98
CA ARG A 222 -11.84 10.73 -18.96
C ARG A 222 -10.33 10.89 -19.05
N VAL A 223 -9.60 10.80 -17.94
CA VAL A 223 -8.12 10.85 -17.93
C VAL A 223 -7.55 9.74 -18.79
N LEU A 224 -7.96 8.49 -18.54
CA LEU A 224 -7.49 7.31 -19.27
C LEU A 224 -7.87 7.38 -20.76
N LYS A 225 -9.13 7.70 -21.07
CA LYS A 225 -9.61 7.89 -22.45
C LYS A 225 -8.81 8.97 -23.18
N HIS A 226 -8.51 10.08 -22.51
CA HIS A 226 -7.78 11.18 -23.14
C HIS A 226 -6.32 10.81 -23.41
N ALA A 227 -5.67 10.10 -22.49
CA ALA A 227 -4.31 9.59 -22.70
C ALA A 227 -4.24 8.69 -23.94
N LYS A 228 -5.16 7.71 -24.08
CA LYS A 228 -5.25 6.84 -25.27
C LYS A 228 -5.62 7.61 -26.54
N LYS A 229 -6.48 8.62 -26.46
CA LYS A 229 -6.83 9.45 -27.61
C LYS A 229 -5.62 10.22 -28.15
N VAL A 230 -4.78 10.76 -27.27
CA VAL A 230 -3.62 11.58 -27.62
C VAL A 230 -2.44 10.71 -28.07
N GLN A 231 -2.23 9.58 -27.40
CA GLN A 231 -1.19 8.61 -27.74
C GLN A 231 -1.80 7.20 -27.79
N PRO A 232 -2.30 6.75 -28.96
CA PRO A 232 -2.96 5.44 -29.08
C PRO A 232 -2.09 4.25 -28.69
N ASP A 233 -0.78 4.35 -28.93
CA ASP A 233 0.17 3.27 -28.70
C ASP A 233 0.64 3.17 -27.24
N VAL A 234 0.31 4.15 -26.37
CA VAL A 234 0.68 4.07 -24.95
C VAL A 234 -0.14 2.98 -24.26
N ILE A 235 0.53 2.17 -23.45
CA ILE A 235 -0.15 1.21 -22.60
C ILE A 235 -0.79 1.97 -21.44
N SER A 236 -2.09 1.82 -21.27
CA SER A 236 -2.85 2.42 -20.19
C SER A 236 -3.12 1.41 -19.07
N LYS A 237 -2.97 1.85 -17.82
CA LYS A 237 -3.10 0.97 -16.65
C LYS A 237 -3.94 1.59 -15.56
N THR A 238 -4.73 0.78 -14.87
CA THR A 238 -5.47 1.19 -13.69
C THR A 238 -5.49 0.12 -12.59
N SER A 239 -6.02 0.49 -11.41
CA SER A 239 -6.18 -0.42 -10.29
C SER A 239 -7.51 -0.26 -9.57
N ILE A 240 -8.01 -1.38 -9.03
CA ILE A 240 -9.15 -1.45 -8.12
C ILE A 240 -8.69 -2.13 -6.83
N MET A 241 -8.97 -1.52 -5.69
CA MET A 241 -8.82 -2.14 -4.38
C MET A 241 -10.13 -2.80 -3.96
N LEU A 242 -10.05 -4.07 -3.58
CA LEU A 242 -11.19 -4.85 -3.09
C LEU A 242 -11.20 -4.95 -1.56
N GLY A 243 -12.37 -5.21 -0.97
CA GLY A 243 -12.60 -5.29 0.46
C GLY A 243 -13.04 -3.97 1.11
N LEU A 244 -13.53 -3.01 0.32
CA LEU A 244 -14.01 -1.71 0.79
C LEU A 244 -15.54 -1.65 0.94
N GLY A 245 -16.23 -2.72 0.52
CA GLY A 245 -17.68 -2.91 0.64
C GLY A 245 -18.40 -3.00 -0.71
N GLU A 246 -17.64 -3.09 -1.81
CA GLU A 246 -18.15 -3.34 -3.15
C GLU A 246 -18.75 -4.74 -3.28
N ASN A 247 -19.72 -4.90 -4.18
CA ASN A 247 -20.25 -6.21 -4.57
C ASN A 247 -19.73 -6.65 -5.94
N ASP A 248 -20.00 -7.90 -6.31
CA ASP A 248 -19.50 -8.49 -7.54
C ASP A 248 -20.04 -7.79 -8.79
N GLU A 249 -21.32 -7.42 -8.80
CA GLU A 249 -21.94 -6.74 -9.93
C GLU A 249 -21.30 -5.37 -10.18
N GLN A 250 -20.98 -4.63 -9.12
CA GLN A 250 -20.29 -3.35 -9.18
C GLN A 250 -18.86 -3.48 -9.70
N VAL A 251 -18.12 -4.50 -9.23
CA VAL A 251 -16.76 -4.76 -9.71
C VAL A 251 -16.79 -5.13 -11.20
N TYR A 252 -17.69 -6.04 -11.61
CA TYR A 252 -17.84 -6.42 -13.00
C TYR A 252 -18.22 -5.23 -13.89
N ALA A 253 -19.21 -4.41 -13.48
CA ALA A 253 -19.61 -3.22 -14.22
C ALA A 253 -18.45 -2.21 -14.36
N THR A 254 -17.65 -2.06 -13.30
CA THR A 254 -16.45 -1.20 -13.31
C THR A 254 -15.41 -1.72 -14.30
N MET A 255 -15.11 -3.02 -14.28
CA MET A 255 -14.16 -3.65 -15.21
C MET A 255 -14.62 -3.48 -16.67
N LYS A 256 -15.92 -3.66 -16.93
CA LYS A 256 -16.52 -3.44 -18.25
C LYS A 256 -16.36 -1.99 -18.70
N ALA A 257 -16.69 -1.01 -17.85
CA ALA A 257 -16.54 0.41 -18.17
C ALA A 257 -15.08 0.81 -18.45
N LEU A 258 -14.12 0.21 -17.73
CA LEU A 258 -12.70 0.40 -17.98
C LEU A 258 -12.27 -0.16 -19.34
N ARG A 259 -12.76 -1.35 -19.73
CA ARG A 259 -12.49 -1.87 -21.09
C ARG A 259 -13.13 -1.06 -22.19
N GLU A 260 -14.36 -0.61 -22.01
CA GLU A 260 -15.03 0.31 -22.95
C GLU A 260 -14.31 1.66 -23.06
N ALA A 261 -13.47 2.00 -22.09
CA ALA A 261 -12.58 3.15 -22.10
C ALA A 261 -11.20 2.89 -22.71
N ASP A 262 -11.01 1.71 -23.30
CA ASP A 262 -9.76 1.26 -23.91
C ASP A 262 -8.58 1.15 -22.93
N VAL A 263 -8.86 0.78 -21.67
CA VAL A 263 -7.81 0.54 -20.67
C VAL A 263 -7.14 -0.81 -20.89
N ASP A 264 -5.84 -0.81 -21.11
CA ASP A 264 -5.07 -1.99 -21.54
C ASP A 264 -4.84 -2.98 -20.39
N CYS A 265 -4.45 -2.48 -19.22
CA CYS A 265 -4.05 -3.30 -18.08
C CYS A 265 -4.83 -2.96 -16.80
N LEU A 266 -5.21 -4.00 -16.05
CA LEU A 266 -5.93 -3.86 -14.79
C LEU A 266 -5.20 -4.58 -13.66
N THR A 267 -5.18 -3.97 -12.49
CA THR A 267 -4.73 -4.61 -11.25
C THR A 267 -5.84 -4.63 -10.20
N LEU A 268 -6.07 -5.78 -9.57
CA LEU A 268 -7.01 -5.95 -8.46
C LEU A 268 -6.26 -6.45 -7.23
N GLY A 269 -6.33 -5.69 -6.14
CA GLY A 269 -5.60 -5.98 -4.91
C GLY A 269 -6.43 -5.82 -3.65
N GLN A 270 -6.06 -6.47 -2.55
CA GLN A 270 -6.74 -6.27 -1.27
C GLN A 270 -6.47 -4.87 -0.72
N TYR A 271 -7.53 -4.16 -0.35
CA TYR A 271 -7.44 -3.00 0.50
C TYR A 271 -6.89 -3.41 1.87
N MET A 272 -5.74 -2.84 2.21
CA MET A 272 -5.07 -3.07 3.48
C MET A 272 -5.12 -1.79 4.30
N GLN A 273 -5.84 -1.83 5.42
CA GLN A 273 -5.96 -0.66 6.30
C GLN A 273 -4.57 -0.24 6.84
N PRO A 274 -4.05 0.94 6.46
CA PRO A 274 -2.69 1.34 6.87
C PRO A 274 -2.61 1.67 8.36
N THR A 275 -3.61 2.39 8.88
CA THR A 275 -3.71 2.76 10.30
C THR A 275 -5.16 2.70 10.77
N ARG A 276 -5.35 2.71 12.09
CA ARG A 276 -6.70 2.66 12.70
C ARG A 276 -7.63 3.81 12.31
N ARG A 277 -7.08 4.93 11.82
CA ARG A 277 -7.82 6.13 11.39
C ARG A 277 -8.35 6.03 9.95
N HIS A 278 -7.79 5.16 9.13
CA HIS A 278 -8.24 4.94 7.76
C HIS A 278 -9.52 4.09 7.74
N LEU A 279 -10.13 3.98 6.56
CA LEU A 279 -11.28 3.11 6.32
C LEU A 279 -11.04 1.70 6.87
N LYS A 280 -12.12 1.08 7.34
CA LYS A 280 -12.08 -0.29 7.81
C LYS A 280 -12.15 -1.21 6.59
N VAL A 281 -11.42 -2.32 6.67
CA VAL A 281 -11.62 -3.42 5.72
C VAL A 281 -13.01 -3.98 5.99
N GLU A 282 -13.88 -3.96 4.99
CA GLU A 282 -15.21 -4.55 5.07
C GLU A 282 -15.15 -6.05 4.79
N GLU A 283 -14.26 -6.49 3.91
CA GLU A 283 -14.08 -7.90 3.57
C GLU A 283 -12.62 -8.25 3.24
N TYR A 284 -12.17 -9.41 3.71
CA TYR A 284 -10.96 -10.05 3.18
C TYR A 284 -11.32 -11.00 2.05
N ILE A 285 -10.94 -10.62 0.84
CA ILE A 285 -11.21 -11.36 -0.37
C ILE A 285 -10.28 -12.58 -0.43
N THR A 286 -10.83 -13.74 -0.79
CA THR A 286 -10.07 -14.99 -0.86
C THR A 286 -9.23 -15.06 -2.13
N PRO A 287 -8.12 -15.82 -2.12
CA PRO A 287 -7.30 -16.03 -3.32
C PRO A 287 -8.09 -16.55 -4.53
N GLU A 288 -9.06 -17.43 -4.30
CA GLU A 288 -9.92 -18.01 -5.35
C GLU A 288 -10.78 -16.93 -6.00
N LYS A 289 -11.27 -15.98 -5.20
CA LYS A 289 -12.06 -14.85 -5.71
C LYS A 289 -11.20 -13.88 -6.52
N PHE A 290 -9.94 -13.65 -6.13
CA PHE A 290 -8.99 -12.92 -6.96
C PHE A 290 -8.72 -13.64 -8.30
N LYS A 291 -8.51 -14.97 -8.26
CA LYS A 291 -8.33 -15.78 -9.48
C LYS A 291 -9.56 -15.74 -10.39
N TYR A 292 -10.76 -15.69 -9.82
CA TYR A 292 -11.99 -15.45 -10.57
C TYR A 292 -11.94 -14.09 -11.30
N TRP A 293 -11.55 -13.01 -10.62
CA TRP A 293 -11.45 -11.68 -11.24
C TRP A 293 -10.36 -11.58 -12.31
N GLU A 294 -9.24 -12.30 -12.14
CA GLU A 294 -8.22 -12.45 -13.18
C GLU A 294 -8.83 -13.01 -14.47
N LYS A 295 -9.54 -14.15 -14.34
CA LYS A 295 -10.22 -14.80 -15.46
C LYS A 295 -11.21 -13.86 -16.13
N VAL A 296 -12.06 -13.18 -15.35
CA VAL A 296 -13.04 -12.22 -15.87
C VAL A 296 -12.36 -11.08 -16.63
N GLY A 297 -11.26 -10.53 -16.11
CA GLY A 297 -10.53 -9.46 -16.80
C GLY A 297 -9.95 -9.93 -18.14
N ASN A 298 -9.38 -11.13 -18.17
CA ASN A 298 -8.87 -11.72 -19.40
C ASN A 298 -10.00 -11.99 -20.42
N GLU A 299 -11.17 -12.44 -19.97
CA GLU A 299 -12.36 -12.64 -20.83
C GLU A 299 -12.94 -11.33 -21.37
N LEU A 300 -12.86 -10.23 -20.60
CA LEU A 300 -13.24 -8.89 -21.04
C LEU A 300 -12.22 -8.26 -22.01
N GLY A 301 -11.08 -8.91 -22.22
CA GLY A 301 -10.06 -8.49 -23.19
C GLY A 301 -9.13 -7.39 -22.69
N PHE A 302 -8.84 -7.31 -21.39
CA PHE A 302 -7.63 -6.62 -20.93
C PHE A 302 -6.42 -7.34 -21.51
N HIS A 303 -5.39 -6.60 -21.94
CA HIS A 303 -4.12 -7.21 -22.36
C HIS A 303 -3.46 -7.97 -21.21
N TYR A 304 -3.64 -7.46 -19.99
CA TYR A 304 -3.21 -8.14 -18.79
C TYR A 304 -4.07 -7.75 -17.58
N THR A 305 -4.42 -8.75 -16.76
CA THR A 305 -5.11 -8.57 -15.48
C THR A 305 -4.28 -9.17 -14.35
N ALA A 306 -3.69 -8.35 -13.49
CA ALA A 306 -3.11 -8.83 -12.22
C ALA A 306 -4.20 -8.87 -11.16
N SER A 307 -4.47 -10.03 -10.56
CA SER A 307 -5.46 -10.10 -9.49
C SER A 307 -4.95 -10.99 -8.37
N GLY A 308 -4.80 -10.43 -7.17
CA GLY A 308 -4.31 -11.19 -6.03
C GLY A 308 -4.32 -10.42 -4.72
N PRO A 309 -4.29 -11.12 -3.57
CA PRO A 309 -4.39 -10.46 -2.26
C PRO A 309 -3.32 -9.39 -2.03
N LEU A 310 -2.09 -9.65 -2.49
CA LEU A 310 -0.96 -8.74 -2.32
C LEU A 310 -0.69 -7.86 -3.54
N VAL A 311 -1.45 -8.00 -4.64
CA VAL A 311 -1.24 -7.19 -5.84
C VAL A 311 -1.39 -5.70 -5.52
N ARG A 312 -0.50 -4.89 -6.09
CA ARG A 312 -0.50 -3.42 -6.04
C ARG A 312 -0.37 -2.89 -7.46
N SER A 313 -0.72 -1.63 -7.68
CA SER A 313 -0.62 -1.00 -9.00
C SER A 313 0.78 -1.17 -9.62
N SER A 314 1.85 -1.00 -8.85
CA SER A 314 3.23 -1.18 -9.30
C SER A 314 3.84 -2.57 -9.02
N TYR A 315 3.05 -3.54 -8.54
CA TYR A 315 3.57 -4.88 -8.27
C TYR A 315 4.00 -5.55 -9.58
N LYS A 316 5.29 -5.90 -9.68
CA LYS A 316 5.89 -6.60 -10.83
C LYS A 316 5.60 -5.95 -12.18
N ALA A 317 5.39 -4.63 -12.22
CA ALA A 317 5.10 -3.90 -13.45
C ALA A 317 6.11 -4.25 -14.56
N GLY A 318 7.41 -4.21 -14.26
CA GLY A 318 8.44 -4.53 -15.26
C GLY A 318 8.47 -5.99 -15.73
N GLU A 319 7.86 -6.93 -15.03
CA GLU A 319 7.79 -8.34 -15.49
C GLU A 319 6.62 -8.57 -16.46
N PHE A 320 5.58 -7.73 -16.41
CA PHE A 320 4.39 -7.88 -17.25
C PHE A 320 4.43 -7.06 -18.55
N PHE A 321 5.39 -6.14 -18.69
CA PHE A 321 5.57 -5.30 -19.88
C PHE A 321 6.78 -5.68 -20.75
N LEU A 322 7.53 -6.71 -20.34
CA LEU A 322 8.62 -7.33 -21.12
C LEU A 322 8.08 -8.54 -21.88
#